data_AF-A0A1L9TQ46-F1
#
_entry.id   AF-A0A1L9TQ46-F1
#
_cell.length_a   1.000
_cell.length_b   1.000
_cell.length_c   1.000
_cell.angle_alpha   90.00
_cell.angle_beta   90.00
_cell.angle_gamma   90.00
#
_symmetry.space_group_name_H-M   'P 1'
#
loop_
_entity.id
_entity.type
_entity.pdbx_description
1 polymer ?
#
loop_
_entity_poly.entity_id
_entity_poly.type
_entity_poly.pdbx_seq_one_letter_code
_entity_poly.pdbx_strand_id
1 'polypeptide(L)'
;MEEMLSRPHWLPKLVNNNIDVARAFYSHSKILVTALNGPVIGLTAALISHSDFIYAVSDAWLMTPFTSLGLVAEGGSSVAFVQRMGQGKANEALLLGRKIPVRELAQVGFVNKVFEGKGNFREQVMGDLQQTFGEHLVGSSLLGTKALMRRRLVREQDEQAPLEMFGGLDRFCQGIPQAKMGEALSKSKASRL
;
A
#
# COMPACT_ATOMS: atom_id res chain seq x y z
N MET A 1 17.36 -26.08 -7.80
CA MET A 1 17.55 -25.03 -6.77
C MET A 1 18.18 -23.78 -7.39
N GLU A 2 19.25 -23.90 -8.19
CA GLU A 2 19.84 -22.77 -8.95
C GLU A 2 18.87 -22.08 -9.92
N GLU A 3 18.03 -22.83 -10.64
CA GLU A 3 17.06 -22.25 -11.57
C GLU A 3 16.03 -21.34 -10.86
N MET A 4 15.64 -21.70 -9.62
CA MET A 4 14.73 -20.91 -8.78
C MET A 4 15.38 -19.68 -8.14
N LEU A 5 16.69 -19.50 -8.28
CA LEU A 5 17.43 -18.33 -7.81
C LEU A 5 17.89 -17.43 -8.97
N SER A 6 17.39 -17.70 -10.18
CA SER A 6 17.77 -16.97 -11.39
C SER A 6 16.82 -15.80 -11.68
N ARG A 7 17.36 -14.74 -12.30
CA ARG A 7 16.55 -13.59 -12.75
C ARG A 7 15.44 -13.99 -13.74
N PRO A 8 15.69 -14.81 -14.78
CA PRO A 8 14.65 -15.20 -15.73
C PRO A 8 13.45 -15.89 -15.08
N HIS A 9 13.66 -16.61 -13.97
CA HIS A 9 12.59 -17.28 -13.24
C HIS A 9 11.64 -16.31 -12.52
N TRP A 10 12.21 -15.29 -11.85
CA TRP A 10 11.44 -14.37 -11.01
C TRP A 10 10.91 -13.15 -11.75
N LEU A 11 11.62 -12.70 -12.79
CA LEU A 11 11.28 -11.50 -13.54
C LEU A 11 9.80 -11.49 -14.02
N PRO A 12 9.29 -12.50 -14.76
CA PRO A 12 7.90 -12.46 -15.23
C PRO A 12 6.87 -12.55 -14.09
N LYS A 13 7.23 -13.18 -12.96
CA LYS A 13 6.33 -13.34 -11.80
C LYS A 13 6.16 -12.04 -11.01
N LEU A 14 7.23 -11.25 -10.90
CA LEU A 14 7.26 -9.98 -10.18
C LEU A 14 6.79 -8.83 -11.06
N VAL A 15 7.25 -8.76 -12.31
CA VAL A 15 6.96 -7.66 -13.24
C VAL A 15 5.47 -7.59 -13.58
N ASN A 16 4.88 -8.70 -14.03
CA ASN A 16 3.50 -8.71 -14.54
C ASN A 16 2.46 -8.38 -13.47
N ASN A 17 2.82 -8.48 -12.18
CA ASN A 17 1.87 -8.32 -11.09
C ASN A 17 2.15 -7.09 -10.23
N ASN A 18 3.41 -6.78 -9.85
CA ASN A 18 3.69 -5.73 -8.87
C ASN A 18 3.82 -4.33 -9.47
N ILE A 19 4.53 -4.16 -10.59
CA ILE A 19 4.71 -2.83 -11.21
C ILE A 19 3.40 -2.36 -11.84
N ASP A 20 2.76 -3.23 -12.62
CA ASP A 20 1.55 -2.86 -13.36
C ASP A 20 0.40 -2.49 -12.43
N VAL A 21 0.19 -3.24 -11.35
CA VAL A 21 -0.84 -2.91 -10.36
C VAL A 21 -0.50 -1.64 -9.60
N ALA A 22 0.76 -1.43 -9.19
CA ALA A 22 1.15 -0.20 -8.50
C ALA A 22 0.94 1.02 -9.41
N ARG A 23 1.35 0.92 -10.67
CA ARG A 23 1.15 1.96 -11.68
C ARG A 23 -0.31 2.24 -11.92
N ALA A 24 -1.16 1.22 -12.02
CA ALA A 24 -2.60 1.41 -12.15
C ALA A 24 -3.19 2.25 -11.01
N PHE A 25 -2.66 2.13 -9.78
CA PHE A 25 -3.09 2.91 -8.62
C PHE A 25 -2.52 4.33 -8.60
N TYR A 26 -1.19 4.49 -8.68
CA TYR A 26 -0.58 5.81 -8.53
C TYR A 26 -0.88 6.74 -9.72
N SER A 27 -1.06 6.19 -10.92
CA SER A 27 -1.40 6.96 -12.13
C SER A 27 -2.91 7.07 -12.39
N HIS A 28 -3.77 6.52 -11.52
CA HIS A 28 -5.22 6.50 -11.75
C HIS A 28 -5.81 7.90 -11.89
N SER A 29 -6.54 8.13 -13.00
CA SER A 29 -7.03 9.47 -13.36
C SER A 29 -8.34 9.87 -12.67
N LYS A 30 -9.14 8.92 -12.17
CA LYS A 30 -10.39 9.18 -11.44
C LYS A 30 -10.14 9.32 -9.94
N ILE A 31 -11.04 9.97 -9.21
CA ILE A 31 -10.96 10.02 -7.74
C ILE A 31 -11.00 8.60 -7.19
N LEU A 32 -9.93 8.16 -6.52
CA LEU A 32 -9.74 6.82 -6.00
C LEU A 32 -9.98 6.85 -4.49
N VAL A 33 -10.99 6.11 -4.04
CA VAL A 33 -11.35 6.02 -2.62
C VAL A 33 -11.17 4.60 -2.13
N THR A 34 -10.44 4.43 -1.02
CA THR A 34 -10.36 3.16 -0.30
C THR A 34 -11.32 3.19 0.89
N ALA A 35 -12.20 2.19 0.97
CA ALA A 35 -12.98 1.87 2.17
C ALA A 35 -12.32 0.66 2.87
N LEU A 36 -11.44 0.95 3.83
CA LEU A 36 -10.66 -0.04 4.57
C LEU A 36 -11.50 -0.67 5.70
N ASN A 37 -12.14 -1.80 5.38
CA ASN A 37 -13.05 -2.52 6.28
C ASN A 37 -12.34 -3.45 7.29
N GLY A 38 -11.02 -3.39 7.39
CA GLY A 38 -10.24 -4.22 8.31
C GLY A 38 -8.73 -4.06 8.13
N PRO A 39 -7.94 -5.01 8.66
CA PRO A 39 -6.49 -5.00 8.50
C PRO A 39 -6.02 -5.06 7.05
N VAL A 40 -4.89 -4.42 6.75
CA VAL A 40 -4.26 -4.41 5.43
C VAL A 40 -2.76 -4.65 5.54
N ILE A 41 -2.21 -5.53 4.68
CA ILE A 41 -0.85 -6.07 4.84
C ILE A 41 -0.09 -6.10 3.50
N GLY A 42 1.20 -5.74 3.56
CA GLY A 42 2.16 -5.95 2.47
C GLY A 42 1.85 -5.11 1.24
N LEU A 43 1.84 -5.73 0.05
CA LEU A 43 1.56 -5.02 -1.20
C LEU A 43 0.22 -4.28 -1.16
N THR A 44 -0.83 -4.86 -0.57
CA THR A 44 -2.12 -4.18 -0.47
C THR A 44 -2.05 -2.91 0.38
N ALA A 45 -1.25 -2.91 1.44
CA ALA A 45 -1.00 -1.72 2.26
C ALA A 45 -0.24 -0.65 1.49
N ALA A 46 0.71 -1.06 0.64
CA ALA A 46 1.38 -0.16 -0.31
C ALA A 46 0.38 0.45 -1.30
N LEU A 47 -0.47 -0.37 -1.94
CA LEU A 47 -1.39 0.08 -2.98
C LEU A 47 -2.41 1.10 -2.48
N ILE A 48 -3.02 0.87 -1.30
CA ILE A 48 -4.05 1.81 -0.80
C ILE A 48 -3.48 3.20 -0.51
N SER A 49 -2.17 3.33 -0.26
CA SER A 49 -1.53 4.63 0.02
C SER A 49 -1.63 5.61 -1.16
N HIS A 50 -1.86 5.10 -2.38
CA HIS A 50 -2.09 5.89 -3.60
C HIS A 50 -3.54 6.37 -3.77
N SER A 51 -4.45 6.02 -2.87
CA SER A 51 -5.84 6.51 -2.90
C SER A 51 -5.87 8.00 -2.59
N ASP A 52 -6.80 8.75 -3.21
CA ASP A 52 -7.01 10.14 -2.83
C ASP A 52 -7.59 10.23 -1.41
N PHE A 53 -8.56 9.36 -1.10
CA PHE A 53 -9.20 9.28 0.21
C PHE A 53 -9.18 7.86 0.74
N ILE A 54 -8.86 7.72 2.03
CA ILE A 54 -8.92 6.45 2.76
C ILE A 54 -9.84 6.63 3.95
N TYR A 55 -10.94 5.88 3.95
CA TYR A 55 -11.84 5.72 5.07
C TYR A 55 -11.58 4.37 5.70
N ALA A 56 -11.73 4.24 7.02
CA ALA A 56 -11.42 2.99 7.70
C ALA A 56 -12.36 2.70 8.85
N VAL A 57 -12.53 1.42 9.20
CA VAL A 57 -13.17 1.00 10.45
C VAL A 57 -12.21 1.16 11.64
N SER A 58 -12.74 1.37 12.84
CA SER A 58 -11.96 1.65 14.05
C SER A 58 -11.01 0.55 14.50
N ASP A 59 -11.20 -0.70 14.07
CA ASP A 59 -10.32 -1.84 14.37
C ASP A 59 -9.35 -2.20 13.22
N ALA A 60 -9.32 -1.39 12.15
CA ALA A 60 -8.34 -1.55 11.08
C ALA A 60 -6.91 -1.24 11.55
N TRP A 61 -5.94 -1.80 10.84
CA TRP A 61 -4.52 -1.53 11.04
C TRP A 61 -3.75 -1.83 9.75
N LEU A 62 -2.59 -1.19 9.61
CA LEU A 62 -1.70 -1.34 8.47
C LEU A 62 -0.40 -2.02 8.91
N MET A 63 0.14 -2.91 8.08
CA MET A 63 1.48 -3.46 8.29
C MET A 63 2.16 -3.79 6.96
N THR A 64 3.44 -3.44 6.83
CA THR A 64 4.26 -3.78 5.66
C THR A 64 5.45 -4.63 6.10
N PRO A 65 5.29 -5.96 6.26
CA PRO A 65 6.32 -6.82 6.85
C PRO A 65 7.51 -7.11 5.91
N PHE A 66 7.84 -6.19 5.02
CA PHE A 66 8.83 -6.39 3.95
C PHE A 66 10.18 -6.81 4.51
N THR A 67 10.76 -6.02 5.42
CA THR A 67 12.09 -6.30 6.00
C THR A 67 12.11 -7.61 6.78
N SER A 68 11.05 -7.90 7.54
CA SER A 68 10.92 -9.17 8.29
C SER A 68 10.80 -10.41 7.39
N LEU A 69 10.28 -10.24 6.17
CA LEU A 69 10.20 -11.27 5.15
C LEU A 69 11.41 -11.25 4.20
N GLY A 70 12.45 -10.47 4.49
CA GLY A 70 13.64 -10.38 3.63
C GLY A 70 13.40 -9.67 2.29
N LEU A 71 12.28 -8.94 2.17
CA LEU A 71 11.94 -8.10 1.04
C LEU A 71 12.39 -6.66 1.28
N VAL A 72 12.51 -5.89 0.19
CA VAL A 72 12.59 -4.43 0.22
C VAL A 72 11.18 -3.83 0.07
N ALA A 73 11.06 -2.51 0.13
CA ALA A 73 9.79 -1.83 -0.14
C ALA A 73 9.28 -2.16 -1.57
N GLU A 74 7.98 -2.35 -1.70
CA GLU A 74 7.30 -2.64 -2.96
C GLU A 74 6.04 -1.77 -3.13
N GLY A 75 5.46 -1.77 -4.34
CA GLY A 75 4.19 -1.12 -4.63
C GLY A 75 4.25 0.41 -4.66
N GLY A 76 5.43 1.01 -4.82
CA GLY A 76 5.68 2.44 -4.72
C GLY A 76 5.62 2.97 -3.28
N SER A 77 5.67 2.08 -2.28
CA SER A 77 5.51 2.46 -0.88
C SER A 77 6.66 3.30 -0.34
N SER A 78 7.88 3.17 -0.89
CA SER A 78 9.04 3.97 -0.45
C SER A 78 8.81 5.48 -0.61
N VAL A 79 8.09 5.89 -1.66
CA VAL A 79 7.71 7.29 -1.90
C VAL A 79 6.36 7.60 -1.25
N ALA A 80 5.35 6.76 -1.49
CA ALA A 80 3.98 7.06 -1.09
C ALA A 80 3.79 7.13 0.43
N PHE A 81 4.49 6.30 1.21
CA PHE A 81 4.38 6.33 2.66
C PHE A 81 5.02 7.60 3.21
N VAL A 82 6.22 7.96 2.76
CA VAL A 82 6.88 9.20 3.21
C VAL A 82 6.00 10.42 2.93
N GLN A 83 5.40 10.47 1.74
CA GLN A 83 4.51 11.57 1.37
C GLN A 83 3.24 11.62 2.23
N ARG A 84 2.64 10.45 2.53
CA ARG A 84 1.31 10.38 3.14
C ARG A 84 1.33 10.42 4.67
N MET A 85 2.36 9.88 5.32
CA MET A 85 2.46 9.79 6.79
C MET A 85 3.71 10.46 7.36
N GLY A 86 4.54 11.07 6.52
CA GLY A 86 5.82 11.65 6.92
C GLY A 86 6.92 10.61 7.18
N GLN A 87 8.17 11.07 7.18
CA GLN A 87 9.35 10.19 7.28
C GLN A 87 9.35 9.31 8.54
N GLY A 88 9.01 9.87 9.70
CA GLY A 88 9.07 9.15 10.98
C GLY A 88 8.14 7.94 10.99
N LYS A 89 6.86 8.14 10.62
CA LYS A 89 5.89 7.04 10.58
C LYS A 89 6.17 6.07 9.43
N ALA A 90 6.68 6.56 8.30
CA ALA A 90 7.12 5.72 7.19
C ALA A 90 8.28 4.78 7.60
N ASN A 91 9.24 5.25 8.41
CA ASN A 91 10.31 4.41 8.93
C ASN A 91 9.76 3.28 9.82
N GLU A 92 8.81 3.60 10.70
CA GLU A 92 8.15 2.56 11.52
C GLU A 92 7.43 1.52 10.65
N ALA A 93 6.74 1.97 9.60
CA ALA A 93 6.02 1.09 8.69
C ALA A 93 6.96 0.23 7.84
N LEU A 94 7.92 0.84 7.15
CA LEU A 94 8.73 0.21 6.11
C LEU A 94 10.00 -0.45 6.65
N LEU A 95 10.71 0.19 7.59
CA LEU A 95 11.96 -0.35 8.12
C LEU A 95 11.68 -1.35 9.25
N LEU A 96 10.81 -0.97 10.19
CA LEU A 96 10.50 -1.81 11.35
C LEU A 96 9.38 -2.83 11.07
N GLY A 97 8.64 -2.69 9.96
CA GLY A 97 7.49 -3.55 9.68
C GLY A 97 6.40 -3.45 10.75
N ARG A 98 6.30 -2.33 11.47
CA ARG A 98 5.41 -2.17 12.61
C ARG A 98 3.95 -2.30 12.18
N LYS A 99 3.14 -3.00 12.98
CA LYS A 99 1.68 -2.93 12.91
C LYS A 99 1.20 -1.59 13.45
N ILE A 100 0.63 -0.75 12.59
CA ILE A 100 0.18 0.61 12.94
C ILE A 100 -1.36 0.62 13.01
N PRO A 101 -1.95 0.91 14.18
CA PRO A 101 -3.40 0.98 14.34
C PRO A 101 -3.99 2.19 13.61
N VAL A 102 -5.24 2.08 13.15
CA VAL A 102 -5.90 3.14 12.37
C VAL A 102 -5.92 4.51 13.04
N ARG A 103 -5.99 4.56 14.38
CA ARG A 103 -5.93 5.82 15.13
C ARG A 103 -4.63 6.60 14.87
N GLU A 104 -3.49 5.91 14.79
CA GLU A 104 -2.20 6.54 14.48
C GLU A 104 -2.13 6.93 13.01
N LEU A 105 -2.70 6.10 12.12
CA LEU A 105 -2.80 6.43 10.69
C LEU A 105 -3.65 7.68 10.43
N ALA A 106 -4.72 7.89 11.19
CA ALA A 106 -5.54 9.09 11.11
C ALA A 106 -4.79 10.34 11.60
N GLN A 107 -4.05 10.23 12.71
CA GLN A 107 -3.25 11.33 13.27
C GLN A 107 -2.20 11.88 12.30
N VAL A 108 -1.62 11.03 11.46
CA VAL A 108 -0.60 11.41 10.47
C VAL A 108 -1.17 11.72 9.09
N GLY A 109 -2.50 11.74 8.92
CA GLY A 109 -3.16 12.04 7.65
C GLY A 109 -3.18 10.88 6.64
N PHE A 110 -2.77 9.67 7.03
CA PHE A 110 -2.87 8.49 6.16
C PHE A 110 -4.34 8.07 5.96
N VAL A 111 -5.14 8.07 7.02
CA VAL A 111 -6.59 7.83 6.96
C VAL A 111 -7.31 9.17 7.12
N ASN A 112 -8.26 9.44 6.23
CA ASN A 112 -9.02 10.69 6.22
C ASN A 112 -10.11 10.70 7.30
N LYS A 113 -10.78 9.56 7.51
CA LYS A 113 -11.83 9.43 8.52
C LYS A 113 -12.00 7.98 8.97
N VAL A 114 -12.26 7.82 10.26
CA VAL A 114 -12.52 6.53 10.90
C VAL A 114 -13.99 6.44 11.25
N PHE A 115 -14.61 5.30 10.94
CA PHE A 115 -16.00 5.00 11.25
C PHE A 115 -16.10 3.91 12.32
N GLU A 116 -17.11 4.06 13.17
CA GLU A 116 -17.45 3.05 14.18
C GLU A 116 -18.41 2.02 13.60
N GLY A 117 -18.23 0.75 13.98
CA GLY A 117 -19.10 -0.36 13.58
C GLY A 117 -18.86 -0.88 12.17
N LYS A 118 -18.64 -2.19 12.04
CA LYS A 118 -18.39 -2.86 10.75
C LYS A 118 -19.64 -3.13 9.91
N GLY A 119 -20.81 -3.29 10.55
CA GLY A 119 -22.00 -3.89 9.92
C GLY A 119 -22.59 -3.10 8.75
N ASN A 120 -22.45 -1.77 8.75
CA ASN A 120 -22.94 -0.86 7.71
C ASN A 120 -21.82 0.08 7.19
N PHE A 121 -20.56 -0.35 7.28
CA PHE A 121 -19.40 0.49 6.97
C PHE A 121 -19.43 1.03 5.54
N ARG A 122 -19.83 0.21 4.56
CA ARG A 122 -19.90 0.62 3.15
C ARG A 122 -20.93 1.74 2.98
N GLU A 123 -22.10 1.60 3.58
CA GLU A 123 -23.19 2.58 3.52
C GLU A 123 -22.76 3.88 4.19
N GLN A 124 -22.08 3.81 5.34
CA GLN A 124 -21.53 4.99 6.01
C GLN A 124 -20.53 5.75 5.12
N VAL A 125 -19.61 5.04 4.46
CA VAL A 125 -18.64 5.65 3.54
C VAL A 125 -19.35 6.26 2.33
N MET A 126 -20.30 5.55 1.73
CA MET A 126 -21.05 6.07 0.57
C MET A 126 -21.88 7.31 0.91
N GLY A 127 -22.51 7.33 2.09
CA GLY A 127 -23.24 8.51 2.57
C GLY A 127 -22.32 9.72 2.78
N ASP A 128 -21.15 9.51 3.40
CA ASP A 128 -20.15 10.57 3.58
C ASP A 128 -19.61 11.10 2.24
N LEU A 129 -19.37 10.22 1.28
CA LEU A 129 -18.94 10.61 -0.07
C LEU A 129 -20.03 11.39 -0.80
N GLN A 130 -21.30 10.98 -0.72
CA GLN A 130 -22.41 11.71 -1.36
C GLN A 130 -22.58 13.12 -0.77
N GLN A 131 -22.39 13.25 0.55
CA GLN A 131 -22.43 14.54 1.22
C GLN A 131 -21.23 15.42 0.85
N THR A 132 -20.03 14.83 0.79
CA THR A 132 -18.78 15.56 0.52
C THR A 132 -18.60 15.93 -0.95
N PHE A 133 -18.96 15.02 -1.87
CA PHE A 133 -18.87 15.21 -3.33
C PHE A 133 -20.19 15.68 -3.94
N GLY A 134 -20.88 16.60 -3.27
CA GLY A 134 -22.15 17.18 -3.74
C GLY A 134 -22.00 18.19 -4.89
N GLU A 135 -23.11 18.81 -5.27
CA GLU A 135 -23.23 19.71 -6.45
C GLU A 135 -22.32 20.95 -6.42
N HIS A 136 -21.79 21.30 -5.26
CA HIS A 136 -20.85 22.42 -5.10
C HIS A 136 -19.47 22.15 -5.72
N LEU A 137 -19.13 20.90 -6.05
CA LEU A 137 -17.87 20.54 -6.70
C LEU A 137 -18.08 20.29 -8.19
N VAL A 138 -17.31 21.00 -9.02
CA VAL A 138 -17.29 20.77 -10.47
C VAL A 138 -16.37 19.58 -10.79
N GLY A 139 -16.95 18.50 -11.30
CA GLY A 139 -16.23 17.24 -11.55
C GLY A 139 -14.99 17.38 -12.44
N SER A 140 -15.07 18.17 -13.52
CA SER A 140 -13.90 18.43 -14.39
C SER A 140 -12.79 19.18 -13.66
N SER A 141 -13.13 20.13 -12.79
CA SER A 141 -12.17 20.84 -11.94
C SER A 141 -11.53 19.91 -10.92
N LEU A 142 -12.28 18.99 -10.30
CA LEU A 142 -11.71 17.98 -9.40
C LEU A 142 -10.64 17.13 -10.10
N LEU A 143 -10.96 16.62 -11.30
CA LEU A 143 -10.03 15.81 -12.07
C LEU A 143 -8.82 16.63 -12.56
N GLY A 144 -9.04 17.88 -12.97
CA GLY A 144 -7.96 18.80 -13.36
C GLY A 144 -7.02 19.11 -12.20
N THR A 145 -7.56 19.44 -11.02
CA THR A 145 -6.79 19.68 -9.80
C THR A 145 -5.99 18.43 -9.40
N LYS A 146 -6.64 17.25 -9.40
CA LYS A 146 -5.97 15.98 -9.13
C LYS A 146 -4.79 15.74 -10.08
N ALA A 147 -4.98 15.98 -11.38
CA ALA A 147 -3.93 15.81 -12.38
C ALA A 147 -2.71 16.72 -12.11
N LEU A 148 -2.95 17.97 -11.72
CA LEU A 148 -1.90 18.92 -11.35
C LEU A 148 -1.14 18.48 -10.09
N MET A 149 -1.87 18.10 -9.03
CA MET A 149 -1.28 17.65 -7.76
C MET A 149 -0.40 16.40 -7.95
N ARG A 150 -0.84 15.47 -8.78
CA ARG A 150 -0.16 14.17 -8.95
C ARG A 150 0.99 14.19 -9.94
N ARG A 151 1.14 15.23 -10.78
CA ARG A 151 2.15 15.25 -11.85
C ARG A 151 3.57 14.96 -11.35
N ARG A 152 3.98 15.58 -10.23
CA ARG A 152 5.30 15.33 -9.63
C ARG A 152 5.41 13.91 -9.07
N LEU A 153 4.38 13.47 -8.36
CA LEU A 153 4.35 12.19 -7.68
C LEU A 153 4.38 11.01 -8.66
N VAL A 154 3.63 11.11 -9.75
CA VAL A 154 3.64 10.07 -10.80
C VAL A 154 5.03 9.94 -11.41
N ARG A 155 5.74 11.04 -11.63
CA ARG A 155 7.13 10.99 -12.11
C ARG A 155 8.06 10.32 -11.11
N GLU A 156 7.99 10.72 -9.85
CA GLU A 156 8.80 10.11 -8.77
C GLU A 156 8.50 8.61 -8.63
N GLN A 157 7.23 8.21 -8.77
CA GLN A 157 6.84 6.80 -8.74
C GLN A 157 7.29 6.03 -9.98
N ASP A 158 7.19 6.61 -11.18
CA ASP A 158 7.68 5.98 -12.41
C ASP A 158 9.20 5.78 -12.38
N GLU A 159 9.95 6.68 -11.73
CA GLU A 159 11.39 6.55 -11.50
C GLU A 159 11.72 5.52 -10.41
N GLN A 160 10.92 5.47 -9.33
CA GLN A 160 11.19 4.62 -8.18
C GLN A 160 10.71 3.17 -8.36
N ALA A 161 9.60 2.94 -9.06
CA ALA A 161 8.99 1.62 -9.21
C ALA A 161 9.94 0.56 -9.83
N PRO A 162 10.74 0.87 -10.86
CA PRO A 162 11.76 -0.07 -11.34
C PRO A 162 12.82 -0.42 -10.29
N LEU A 163 13.21 0.55 -9.45
CA LEU A 163 14.22 0.35 -8.40
C LEU A 163 13.71 -0.56 -7.29
N GLU A 164 12.47 -0.35 -6.84
CA GLU A 164 11.81 -1.26 -5.88
C GLU A 164 11.72 -2.67 -6.45
N MET A 165 11.31 -2.80 -7.71
CA MET A 165 11.18 -4.09 -8.38
C MET A 165 12.53 -4.82 -8.52
N PHE A 166 13.59 -4.14 -8.95
CA PHE A 166 14.90 -4.78 -9.06
C PHE A 166 15.48 -5.12 -7.69
N GLY A 167 15.26 -4.26 -6.69
CA GLY A 167 15.60 -4.59 -5.30
C GLY A 167 14.89 -5.85 -4.81
N GLY A 168 13.59 -5.99 -5.10
CA GLY A 168 12.81 -7.18 -4.79
C GLY A 168 13.32 -8.42 -5.53
N LEU A 169 13.56 -8.30 -6.84
CA LEU A 169 14.13 -9.37 -7.66
C LEU A 169 15.46 -9.88 -7.08
N ASP A 170 16.35 -8.97 -6.69
CA ASP A 170 17.65 -9.34 -6.11
C ASP A 170 17.47 -10.11 -4.80
N ARG A 171 16.50 -9.73 -3.94
CA ARG A 171 16.17 -10.50 -2.73
C ARG A 171 15.71 -11.91 -3.06
N PHE A 172 14.81 -12.08 -4.04
CA PHE A 172 14.33 -13.40 -4.45
C PHE A 172 15.44 -14.26 -5.06
N CYS A 173 16.34 -13.70 -5.86
CA CYS A 173 17.51 -14.40 -6.39
C CYS A 173 18.49 -14.83 -5.28
N GLN A 174 18.51 -14.14 -4.14
CA GLN A 174 19.32 -14.53 -2.98
C GLN A 174 18.65 -15.63 -2.12
N GLY A 175 17.39 -15.98 -2.39
CA GLY A 175 16.66 -17.00 -1.62
C GLY A 175 16.20 -16.55 -0.23
N ILE A 176 16.44 -15.29 0.15
CA ILE A 176 16.15 -14.78 1.50
C ILE A 176 14.64 -14.78 1.77
N PRO A 177 13.77 -14.24 0.87
CA PRO A 177 12.33 -14.28 1.11
C PRO A 177 11.77 -15.69 1.26
N GLN A 178 12.26 -16.64 0.46
CA GLN A 178 11.83 -18.02 0.47
C GLN A 178 12.15 -18.68 1.82
N ALA A 179 13.36 -18.45 2.36
CA ALA A 179 13.75 -18.93 3.67
C ALA A 179 12.86 -18.31 4.78
N LYS A 180 12.65 -16.99 4.76
CA LYS A 180 11.86 -16.28 5.78
C LYS A 180 10.39 -16.63 5.77
N MET A 181 9.79 -16.77 4.59
CA MET A 181 8.41 -17.24 4.46
C MET A 181 8.27 -18.68 4.96
N GLY A 182 9.26 -19.55 4.71
CA GLY A 182 9.32 -20.90 5.26
C GLY A 182 9.33 -20.92 6.78
N GLU A 183 10.16 -20.10 7.43
CA GLU A 183 10.20 -19.93 8.90
C GLU A 183 8.87 -19.42 9.47
N ALA A 184 8.20 -18.48 8.79
CA ALA A 184 6.94 -17.92 9.25
C ALA A 184 5.80 -18.96 9.19
N LEU A 185 5.74 -19.74 8.11
CA LEU A 185 4.74 -20.78 7.93
C LEU A 185 4.89 -21.92 8.95
N SER A 186 6.12 -22.29 9.31
CA SER A 186 6.35 -23.32 10.33
C SER A 186 5.92 -22.83 11.73
N LYS A 187 6.25 -21.60 12.09
CA LYS A 187 5.82 -20.98 13.36
C LYS A 187 4.30 -20.83 13.47
N SER A 188 3.62 -20.44 12.38
CA SER A 188 2.16 -20.33 12.38
C SER A 188 1.46 -21.69 12.54
N LYS A 189 2.06 -22.79 12.08
CA LYS A 189 1.52 -24.13 12.33
C LYS A 189 1.71 -24.55 13.78
N ALA A 190 2.86 -24.21 14.37
CA ALA A 190 3.17 -24.51 15.77
C ALA A 190 2.30 -23.72 16.77
N SER A 191 1.84 -22.50 16.42
CA SER A 191 0.97 -21.70 17.30
C SER A 191 -0.53 -22.05 17.21
N ARG A 192 -0.90 -23.00 16.34
CA ARG A 192 -2.29 -23.46 16.13
C ARG A 192 -2.54 -24.87 16.70
N LEU A 193 -1.50 -25.50 17.24
CA LEU A 193 -1.54 -26.75 18.00
C LEU A 193 -1.40 -26.41 19.49
#